data_AF-A0A834CCT1-F1
#
_entry.id   AF-A0A834CCT1-F1
#
_cell.length_a   1.000
_cell.length_b   1.000
_cell.length_c   1.000
_cell.angle_alpha   90.00
_cell.angle_beta   90.00
_cell.angle_gamma   90.00
#
_symmetry.space_group_name_H-M   'P 1'
#
loop_
_entity.id
_entity.type
_entity.pdbx_description
1 polymer ?
#
loop_
_entity_poly.entity_id
_entity_poly.type
_entity_poly.pdbx_seq_one_letter_code
_entity_poly.pdbx_strand_id
1 'polypeptide(L)' 'MTDSDPVDGRKPKVIQQAVCGKCIQEDMISKPIYVQISVVYESQNPNVQGCCRCNMDVAVGCTCVNKQH' A
#
# COMPACT_ATOMS: atom_id res chain seq x y z
N MET A 1 11.82 5.17 -4.33
CA MET A 1 11.01 6.25 -3.74
C MET A 1 9.81 5.57 -3.10
N THR A 2 9.53 5.81 -1.83
CA THR A 2 8.32 5.29 -1.17
C THR A 2 7.28 6.39 -1.13
N ASP A 3 6.04 6.06 -1.42
CA ASP A 3 4.92 6.98 -1.21
C ASP A 3 4.30 6.67 0.16
N SER A 4 4.16 7.67 1.02
CA SER A 4 3.70 7.48 2.39
C SER A 4 2.93 8.70 2.87
N ASP A 5 1.62 8.67 2.69
CA ASP A 5 0.73 9.71 3.20
C ASP A 5 0.09 9.28 4.53
N PRO A 6 0.23 10.09 5.60
CA PRO A 6 -0.48 9.85 6.85
C PRO A 6 -1.98 10.07 6.64
N VAL A 7 -2.80 9.12 7.10
CA VAL A 7 -4.26 9.26 7.08
C VAL A 7 -4.75 9.39 8.52
N ASP A 8 -5.38 10.52 8.83
CA ASP A 8 -5.91 10.79 10.16
C ASP A 8 -7.02 9.81 10.54
N GLY A 9 -6.98 9.31 11.77
CA GLY A 9 -7.93 8.32 12.29
C GLY A 9 -7.61 6.88 11.88
N ARG A 10 -6.65 6.64 10.95
CA ARG A 10 -6.24 5.28 10.57
C ARG A 10 -5.15 4.75 11.50
N LYS A 11 -5.23 3.46 11.84
CA LYS A 11 -4.19 2.67 12.51
C LYS A 11 -3.81 1.46 11.65
N PRO A 12 -2.52 1.33 11.24
CA PRO A 12 -1.44 2.29 11.44
C PRO A 12 -1.64 3.61 10.66
N LYS A 13 -1.15 4.72 11.23
CA LYS A 13 -1.32 6.07 10.65
C LYS A 13 -0.57 6.21 9.33
N VAL A 14 0.67 5.76 9.32
CA VAL A 14 1.58 5.78 8.17
C VAL A 14 1.71 4.38 7.63
N ILE A 15 1.53 4.25 6.31
CA ILE A 15 1.72 3.01 5.56
C ILE A 15 2.60 3.37 4.38
N GLN A 16 3.76 2.73 4.27
CA GLN A 16 4.69 2.95 3.18
C GLN A 16 4.34 2.04 2.01
N GLN A 17 4.30 2.60 0.81
CA GLN A 17 4.08 1.84 -0.41
C GLN A 17 5.35 1.81 -1.27
N ALA A 18 5.65 0.64 -1.81
CA ALA A 18 6.74 0.45 -2.74
C ALA A 18 6.38 1.04 -4.11
N VAL A 19 7.28 1.86 -4.67
CA VAL A 19 7.19 2.34 -6.05
C VAL A 19 8.23 1.62 -6.89
N CYS A 20 7.78 0.99 -7.97
CA CYS A 20 8.65 0.18 -8.83
C CYS A 20 9.48 1.04 -9.77
N GLY A 21 10.80 0.82 -9.74
CA GLY A 21 11.72 1.27 -10.78
C GLY A 21 11.72 0.33 -11.99
N LYS A 22 12.71 0.51 -12.88
CA LYS A 22 12.94 -0.40 -14.00
C LYS A 22 13.67 -1.67 -13.54
N CYS A 23 13.42 -2.78 -14.23
CA CYS A 23 14.26 -3.97 -14.09
C CYS A 23 15.65 -3.71 -14.69
N ILE A 24 16.66 -4.37 -14.14
CA ILE A 24 18.04 -4.32 -14.66
C ILE A 24 18.11 -5.04 -16.02
N GLN A 25 17.36 -6.14 -16.17
CA GLN A 25 17.26 -6.88 -17.43
C GLN A 25 16.22 -6.24 -18.36
N GLU A 26 16.63 -5.94 -19.59
CA GLU A 26 15.85 -5.12 -20.54
C GLU A 26 14.54 -5.78 -21.01
N ASP A 27 14.47 -7.12 -21.05
CA ASP A 27 13.31 -7.89 -21.50
C ASP A 27 12.28 -8.19 -20.39
N MET A 28 12.47 -7.59 -19.22
CA MET A 28 11.57 -7.75 -18.08
C MET A 28 10.82 -6.44 -17.77
N ILE A 29 9.65 -6.58 -17.18
CA ILE A 29 8.87 -5.47 -16.63
C ILE A 29 8.79 -5.63 -15.12
N SER A 30 9.06 -4.53 -14.41
CA SER A 30 8.88 -4.47 -12.96
C SER A 30 7.40 -4.31 -12.64
N LYS A 31 6.85 -5.23 -11.84
CA LYS A 31 5.47 -5.22 -11.39
C LYS A 31 5.42 -5.16 -9.86
N PRO A 32 4.52 -4.35 -9.27
CA PRO A 32 4.35 -4.32 -7.82
C PRO A 32 3.74 -5.63 -7.32
N ILE A 33 4.17 -6.04 -6.12
CA ILE A 33 3.55 -7.12 -5.36
C ILE A 33 2.62 -6.48 -4.35
N TYR A 34 1.32 -6.79 -4.46
CA TYR A 34 0.30 -6.32 -3.53
C TYR A 34 0.02 -7.36 -2.45
N VAL A 35 -0.18 -6.90 -1.23
CA VAL A 35 -0.79 -7.69 -0.16
C VAL A 35 -1.98 -6.92 0.40
N GLN A 36 -3.01 -7.66 0.80
CA GLN A 36 -4.15 -7.08 1.49
C GLN A 36 -3.87 -7.03 2.99
N ILE A 37 -3.97 -5.85 3.59
CA ILE A 37 -3.86 -5.66 5.04
C ILE A 37 -5.19 -5.14 5.58
N SER A 38 -5.46 -5.44 6.86
CA SER A 38 -6.54 -4.77 7.58
C SER A 38 -6.02 -3.54 8.31
N VAL A 39 -6.72 -2.43 8.16
CA VAL A 39 -6.50 -1.20 8.92
C VAL A 39 -7.74 -0.86 9.72
N VAL A 40 -7.54 -0.13 10.81
CA VAL A 40 -8.62 0.35 11.66
C VAL A 40 -8.79 1.85 11.46
N TYR A 41 -10.00 2.31 11.22
CA TYR A 41 -10.37 3.71 11.22
C TYR A 41 -11.16 4.03 12.49
N GLU A 42 -10.59 4.89 13.32
CA GLU A 42 -11.22 5.46 14.50
C GLU A 42 -11.81 6.82 14.12
N SER A 43 -13.10 7.01 14.45
CA SER A 43 -13.77 8.30 14.32
C SER A 43 -13.02 9.36 15.14
N GLN A 44 -12.70 10.48 14.48
CA GLN A 44 -12.08 11.63 15.15
C GLN A 44 -13.10 12.50 15.88
N ASN A 45 -14.40 12.24 15.72
CA ASN A 45 -15.44 12.98 16.41
C ASN A 45 -15.63 12.40 17.82
N PRO A 46 -15.35 13.15 18.89
CA PRO A 46 -15.46 12.67 20.27
C PRO A 46 -16.89 12.27 20.66
N ASN A 47 -17.90 12.71 19.91
CA ASN A 47 -19.31 12.38 20.13
C ASN A 47 -19.80 11.18 19.30
N VAL A 48 -18.94 10.63 18.43
CA VAL A 48 -19.27 9.47 17.58
C VAL A 48 -18.23 8.38 17.83
N GLN A 49 -18.56 7.40 18.67
CA GLN A 49 -17.78 6.17 18.79
C GLN A 49 -18.04 5.29 17.56
N GLY A 50 -17.18 5.44 16.56
CA GLY A 50 -17.16 4.57 15.38
C GLY A 50 -15.76 3.99 15.20
N CYS A 51 -15.66 2.67 15.22
CA CYS A 51 -14.46 1.93 14.83
C CYS A 51 -14.82 1.08 13.63
N CYS A 52 -14.15 1.30 12.50
CA CYS A 52 -14.33 0.49 11.30
C CYS A 52 -13.03 -0.26 10.98
N ARG A 53 -13.15 -1.53 10.60
CA ARG A 53 -12.03 -2.31 10.06
C ARG A 53 -12.19 -2.41 8.55
N CYS A 54 -11.24 -1.83 7.83
CA CYS A 54 -11.24 -1.83 6.36
C CYS A 54 -10.05 -2.65 5.86
N ASN A 55 -10.22 -3.33 4.73
CA ASN A 55 -9.11 -3.94 4.02
C ASN A 55 -8.56 -2.96 2.99
N MET A 56 -7.25 -2.93 2.81
CA MET A 56 -6.59 -2.15 1.77
C MET A 56 -5.44 -2.94 1.16
N ASP A 57 -5.22 -2.75 -0.13
CA ASP A 57 -4.09 -3.34 -0.83
C ASP A 57 -2.88 -2.41 -0.73
N VAL A 58 -1.73 -2.99 -0.37
CA VAL A 58 -0.46 -2.27 -0.21
C VAL A 58 0.59 -2.91 -1.08
N ALA A 59 1.26 -2.10 -1.91
CA ALA A 59 2.44 -2.53 -2.62
C ALA A 59 3.61 -2.68 -1.63
N VAL A 60 4.02 -3.93 -1.34
CA VAL A 60 5.11 -4.22 -0.38
C VAL A 60 6.48 -4.33 -1.03
N GLY A 61 6.51 -4.50 -2.34
CA GLY A 61 7.73 -4.64 -3.11
C GLY A 61 7.45 -4.74 -4.58
N CYS A 62 8.50 -5.00 -5.36
CA CYS A 62 8.42 -5.16 -6.79
C CYS A 62 9.12 -6.46 -7.20
N THR A 63 8.63 -7.07 -8.26
CA THR A 63 9.26 -8.23 -8.90
C THR A 63 9.42 -7.97 -10.40
N CYS A 64 10.46 -8.54 -10.98
CA CYS A 64 10.66 -8.53 -12.42
C CYS A 64 10.00 -9.76 -13.03
N VAL A 65 9.15 -9.54 -14.03
CA VAL A 65 8.49 -10.61 -14.81
C VAL A 65 8.78 -10.44 -16.29
N ASN A 66 8.76 -11.54 -17.04
CA ASN A 66 8.95 -11.49 -18.49
C ASN A 66 7.86 -10.64 -19.15
N LYS A 67 8.23 -9.85 -20.16
CA LYS A 67 7.27 -9.21 -21.06
C LYS A 67 6.41 -10.30 -21.69
N GLN A 68 5.11 -10.29 -21.40
CA GLN A 68 4.18 -11.13 -22.17
C GLN A 68 4.04 -10.50 -23.55
N HIS A 69 4.38 -11.28 -24.58
CA HIS A 69 4.20 -10.95 -25.99
C HIS A 69 2.72 -10.98 -26.38
#